data_AF-A0AAJ6YHZ4-F1
#
_entry.id   AF-A0AAJ6YHZ4-F1
#
_cell.length_a   1.000
_cell.length_b   1.000
_cell.length_c   1.000
_cell.angle_alpha   90.00
_cell.angle_beta   90.00
_cell.angle_gamma   90.00
#
_symmetry.space_group_name_H-M   'P 1'
#
loop_
_entity.id
_entity.type
_entity.pdbx_description
1 polymer ?
#
loop_
_entity_poly.entity_id
_entity_poly.type
_entity_poly.pdbx_seq_one_letter_code
_entity_poly.pdbx_strand_id
1 'polypeptide(L)'
;MAAHNYRSDPKNPFFSLEDDIDDETFLRSAPPRYPTAYNNGINRYKNEDNELERKHQELVERQKVIETRTIKSSERSISLLRDTEEVGTATAEELIRQREQLERTDKRLDDINSTLRFSQKHIQGIKSVFGGLKNYFSGSKSMDLIPGSSATGVKTPESPVSPISPISPISPTSNNSLVDKLNTSAENIRRNSEHPSFRIRGLSEEEQKYDIAPAKNIAAVLEKNLDEMSGSIARLKGLAIGLSEEIDTQNDLIDSITDKAEKADITLQRQNKDIRHLLKK
;
A
#
# COMPACT_ATOMS: atom_id res chain seq x y z
N MET A 1 14.95 -1.37 56.88
CA MET A 1 14.13 -1.02 55.69
C MET A 1 14.31 0.48 55.50
N ALA A 2 14.85 1.03 54.43
CA ALA A 2 14.74 0.65 53.02
C ALA A 2 16.06 0.85 52.27
N ALA A 3 16.40 -0.10 51.41
CA ALA A 3 17.45 0.03 50.41
C ALA A 3 16.85 0.74 49.19
N HIS A 4 17.40 1.89 48.80
CA HIS A 4 17.02 2.55 47.56
C HIS A 4 17.77 1.91 46.39
N ASN A 5 17.08 1.01 45.69
CA ASN A 5 17.49 0.55 44.37
C ASN A 5 17.26 1.68 43.37
N TYR A 6 18.31 2.37 42.96
CA TYR A 6 18.28 3.22 41.77
C TYR A 6 18.18 2.30 40.56
N ARG A 7 16.98 2.17 40.00
CA ARG A 7 16.80 1.56 38.68
C ARG A 7 17.34 2.55 37.64
N SER A 8 18.47 2.21 37.04
CA SER A 8 18.94 2.82 35.79
C SER A 8 17.91 2.55 34.69
N ASP A 9 17.22 3.59 34.23
CA ASP A 9 16.33 3.50 33.07
C ASP A 9 17.09 3.98 31.81
N PRO A 10 17.49 3.08 30.90
CA PRO A 10 18.25 3.43 29.70
C PRO A 10 17.41 4.15 28.62
N LYS A 11 16.14 4.49 28.90
CA LYS A 11 15.24 5.15 27.93
C LYS A 11 14.92 6.62 28.22
N ASN A 12 15.50 7.21 29.26
CA ASN A 12 15.34 8.65 29.54
C ASN A 12 16.61 9.42 29.11
N PRO A 13 16.56 10.21 28.02
CA PRO A 13 17.71 10.99 27.54
C PRO A 13 18.02 12.22 28.41
N PHE A 14 17.31 12.41 29.53
CA PHE A 14 17.50 13.54 30.44
C PHE A 14 18.40 13.21 31.64
N PHE A 15 18.69 11.92 31.88
CA PHE A 15 19.49 11.44 33.01
C PHE A 15 20.57 10.43 32.57
N SER A 16 21.10 10.58 31.34
CA SER A 16 22.30 9.85 30.92
C SER A 16 23.53 10.47 31.57
N LEU A 17 24.11 9.77 32.55
CA LEU A 17 25.39 10.07 33.21
C LEU A 17 26.61 10.07 32.26
N GLU A 18 26.41 9.92 30.95
CA GLU A 18 27.47 9.97 29.94
C GLU A 18 27.81 11.40 29.50
N ASP A 19 27.01 12.40 29.92
CA ASP A 19 27.25 13.83 29.66
C ASP A 19 27.64 14.62 30.93
N ASP A 20 28.06 13.90 31.98
CA ASP A 20 28.74 14.54 33.11
C ASP A 20 30.12 14.96 32.62
N ILE A 21 30.27 16.26 32.33
CA ILE A 21 31.57 16.88 32.11
C ILE A 21 32.43 16.56 33.33
N ASP A 22 33.43 15.71 33.15
CA ASP A 22 34.39 15.32 34.20
C ASP A 22 34.85 16.57 34.94
N ASP A 23 34.89 16.52 36.28
CA ASP A 23 35.23 17.66 37.14
C ASP A 23 36.58 18.27 36.73
N GLU A 24 37.52 17.46 36.21
CA GLU A 24 38.77 17.95 35.64
C GLU A 24 38.60 18.75 34.34
N THR A 25 37.65 18.38 33.49
CA THR A 25 37.30 19.09 32.26
C THR A 25 36.56 20.39 32.57
N PHE A 26 35.70 20.39 33.59
CA PHE A 26 35.04 21.60 34.09
C PHE A 26 36.04 22.59 34.72
N LEU A 27 37.01 22.09 35.51
CA LEU A 27 38.05 22.94 36.11
C LEU A 27 39.06 23.46 35.07
N ARG A 28 39.31 22.73 33.99
CA ARG A 28 40.17 23.19 32.88
C ARG A 28 39.50 24.18 31.95
N SER A 29 38.17 24.14 31.83
CA SER A 29 37.40 25.07 30.99
C SER A 29 37.09 26.40 31.68
N ALA A 30 37.39 26.52 32.96
CA ALA A 30 37.32 27.80 33.67
C ALA A 30 38.37 28.79 33.12
N PRO A 31 37.97 29.99 32.67
CA PRO A 31 38.92 30.99 32.19
C PRO A 31 39.85 31.42 33.33
N PRO A 32 41.18 31.48 33.11
CA PRO A 32 42.10 31.70 34.20
C PRO A 32 41.96 33.13 34.75
N ARG A 33 41.72 33.24 36.06
CA ARG A 33 41.79 34.52 36.78
C ARG A 33 43.25 34.84 37.10
N TYR A 34 43.93 35.52 36.19
CA TYR A 34 45.22 36.18 36.47
C TYR A 34 45.01 37.68 36.72
N PRO A 35 45.76 38.30 37.65
CA PRO A 35 45.77 39.74 37.81
C PRO A 35 46.50 40.39 36.62
N THR A 36 45.95 41.52 36.21
CA THR A 36 46.20 42.25 34.98
C THR A 36 47.67 42.65 34.78
N ALA A 37 48.32 42.11 33.74
CA ALA A 37 49.49 42.73 33.11
C ALA A 37 49.06 43.38 31.79
N TYR A 38 49.01 44.71 31.80
CA TYR A 38 48.71 45.55 30.64
C TYR A 38 49.89 45.52 29.65
N ASN A 39 49.74 44.76 28.55
CA ASN A 39 50.25 45.03 27.18
C ASN A 39 50.47 43.75 26.36
N ASN A 40 49.39 43.04 26.00
CA ASN A 40 49.40 42.16 24.81
C ASN A 40 47.99 41.66 24.38
N GLY A 41 46.91 42.35 24.78
CA GLY A 41 45.54 41.88 24.55
C GLY A 41 45.02 42.07 23.12
N ILE A 42 45.59 42.99 22.32
CA ILE A 42 44.99 43.37 21.03
C ILE A 42 45.21 42.32 19.93
N ASN A 43 46.26 41.49 20.03
CA ASN A 43 46.61 40.53 18.99
C ASN A 43 45.95 39.15 19.17
N ARG A 44 45.45 38.80 20.36
CA ARG A 44 44.83 37.48 20.61
C ARG A 44 43.38 37.41 20.12
N TYR A 45 42.58 38.45 20.36
CA TYR A 45 41.19 38.51 19.88
C TYR A 45 41.08 38.55 18.34
N LYS A 46 41.96 39.29 17.66
CA LYS A 46 41.96 39.34 16.18
C LYS A 46 42.26 37.98 15.52
N ASN A 47 43.02 37.10 16.16
CA ASN A 47 43.36 35.80 15.60
C ASN A 47 42.22 34.78 15.79
N GLU A 48 41.52 34.83 16.93
CA GLU A 48 40.31 34.02 17.19
C GLU A 48 39.13 34.46 16.30
N ASP A 49 38.95 35.76 16.08
CA ASP A 49 37.94 36.28 15.15
C ASP A 49 38.16 35.76 13.72
N ASN A 50 39.42 35.74 13.26
CA ASN A 50 39.77 35.18 11.94
C ASN A 50 39.54 33.66 11.85
N GLU A 51 39.72 32.91 12.93
CA GLU A 51 39.47 31.45 12.97
C GLU A 51 37.97 31.15 12.98
N LEU A 52 37.18 31.90 13.75
CA LEU A 52 35.73 31.82 13.80
C LEU A 52 35.10 32.17 12.44
N GLU A 53 35.58 33.23 11.78
CA GLU A 53 35.13 33.63 10.44
C GLU A 53 35.37 32.52 9.41
N ARG A 54 36.56 31.87 9.44
CA ARG A 54 36.88 30.74 8.55
C ARG A 54 35.98 29.54 8.81
N LYS A 55 35.75 29.20 10.07
CA LYS A 55 34.86 28.09 10.46
C LYS A 55 33.41 28.38 10.05
N HIS A 56 32.96 29.63 10.18
CA HIS A 56 31.64 30.04 9.71
C HIS A 56 31.51 29.87 8.19
N GLN A 57 32.51 30.30 7.42
CA GLN A 57 32.52 30.12 5.95
C GLN A 57 32.47 28.64 5.54
N GLU A 58 33.24 27.77 6.21
CA GLU A 58 33.21 26.32 5.96
C GLU A 58 31.81 25.74 6.23
N LEU A 59 31.16 26.14 7.33
CA LEU A 59 29.82 25.69 7.66
C LEU A 59 28.78 26.14 6.62
N VAL A 60 28.89 27.38 6.12
CA VAL A 60 28.00 27.92 5.07
C VAL A 60 28.21 27.18 3.75
N GLU A 61 29.44 26.89 3.37
CA GLU A 61 29.73 26.11 2.16
C GLU A 61 29.18 24.69 2.29
N ARG A 62 29.42 24.03 3.43
CA ARG A 62 28.90 22.71 3.73
C ARG A 62 27.37 22.67 3.68
N GLN A 63 26.71 23.68 4.22
CA GLN A 63 25.25 23.81 4.14
C GLN A 63 24.77 23.86 2.68
N LYS A 64 25.37 24.71 1.85
CA LYS A 64 25.00 24.82 0.42
C LYS A 64 25.21 23.52 -0.35
N VAL A 65 26.29 22.80 -0.07
CA VAL A 65 26.56 21.49 -0.69
C VAL A 65 25.48 20.48 -0.29
N ILE A 66 25.06 20.46 0.97
CA ILE A 66 24.01 19.56 1.46
C ILE A 66 22.66 19.92 0.80
N GLU A 67 22.32 21.21 0.75
CA GLU A 67 21.07 21.70 0.16
C GLU A 67 20.97 21.35 -1.33
N THR A 68 22.02 21.66 -2.11
CA THR A 68 22.06 21.36 -3.55
C THR A 68 22.02 19.86 -3.84
N ARG A 69 22.73 19.05 -3.06
CA ARG A 69 22.67 17.59 -3.15
C ARG A 69 21.27 17.07 -2.84
N THR A 70 20.60 17.65 -1.86
CA THR A 70 19.26 17.24 -1.43
C THR A 70 18.23 17.55 -2.51
N ILE A 71 18.24 18.77 -3.07
CA ILE A 71 17.37 19.14 -4.19
C ILE A 71 17.60 18.21 -5.39
N LYS A 72 18.86 18.04 -5.82
CA LYS A 72 19.19 17.17 -6.96
C LYS A 72 18.80 15.71 -6.72
N SER A 73 18.89 15.24 -5.47
CA SER A 73 18.42 13.90 -5.13
C SER A 73 16.91 13.79 -5.27
N SER A 74 16.17 14.78 -4.79
CA SER A 74 14.71 14.83 -4.89
C SER A 74 14.23 14.92 -6.34
N GLU A 75 14.88 15.72 -7.19
CA GLU A 75 14.58 15.81 -8.63
C GLU A 75 14.76 14.45 -9.34
N ARG A 76 15.84 13.72 -9.03
CA ARG A 76 16.04 12.36 -9.57
C ARG A 76 14.96 11.39 -9.10
N SER A 77 14.55 11.49 -7.83
CA SER A 77 13.47 10.67 -7.30
C SER A 77 12.15 10.96 -8.00
N ILE A 78 11.81 12.22 -8.28
CA ILE A 78 10.62 12.59 -9.04
C ILE A 78 10.66 11.97 -10.44
N SER A 79 11.77 12.10 -11.15
CA SER A 79 11.94 11.49 -12.48
C SER A 79 11.69 9.99 -12.43
N LEU A 80 12.33 9.29 -11.48
CA LEU A 80 12.15 7.85 -11.32
C LEU A 80 10.70 7.47 -10.99
N LEU A 81 10.02 8.25 -10.15
CA LEU A 81 8.61 8.01 -9.82
C LEU A 81 7.70 8.17 -11.04
N ARG A 82 7.96 9.16 -11.90
CA ARG A 82 7.23 9.36 -13.16
C ARG A 82 7.47 8.20 -14.14
N ASP A 83 8.73 7.80 -14.30
CA ASP A 83 9.09 6.65 -15.15
C ASP A 83 8.43 5.36 -14.63
N THR A 84 8.38 5.18 -13.30
CA THR A 84 7.71 4.03 -12.66
C THR A 84 6.20 4.09 -12.88
N GLU A 85 5.59 5.27 -12.86
CA GLU A 85 4.15 5.46 -13.10
C GLU A 85 3.78 5.13 -14.55
N GLU A 86 4.60 5.55 -15.51
CA GLU A 86 4.43 5.21 -16.93
C GLU A 86 4.50 3.69 -17.14
N VAL A 87 5.55 3.05 -16.61
CA VAL A 87 5.71 1.58 -16.70
C VAL A 87 4.57 0.86 -15.98
N GLY A 88 4.13 1.35 -14.83
CA GLY A 88 3.00 0.80 -14.08
C GLY A 88 1.68 0.91 -14.86
N THR A 89 1.47 2.02 -15.57
CA THR A 89 0.29 2.23 -16.41
C THR A 89 0.30 1.30 -17.62
N ALA A 90 1.42 1.20 -18.33
CA ALA A 90 1.58 0.25 -19.43
C ALA A 90 1.38 -1.21 -18.98
N THR A 91 1.84 -1.55 -17.78
CA THR A 91 1.62 -2.87 -17.18
C THR A 91 0.14 -3.11 -16.89
N ALA A 92 -0.58 -2.12 -16.38
CA ALA A 92 -2.02 -2.22 -16.14
C ALA A 92 -2.81 -2.45 -17.44
N GLU A 93 -2.46 -1.73 -18.51
CA GLU A 93 -3.07 -1.94 -19.83
C GLU A 93 -2.82 -3.35 -20.35
N GLU A 94 -1.60 -3.87 -20.18
CA GLU A 94 -1.28 -5.24 -20.59
C GLU A 94 -2.04 -6.28 -19.77
N LEU A 95 -2.19 -6.10 -18.46
CA LEU A 95 -3.00 -7.00 -17.62
C LEU A 95 -4.46 -7.04 -18.08
N ILE A 96 -5.06 -5.89 -18.41
CA ILE A 96 -6.43 -5.85 -18.95
C ILE A 96 -6.52 -6.63 -20.27
N ARG A 97 -5.52 -6.48 -21.14
CA ARG A 97 -5.46 -7.23 -22.40
C ARG A 97 -5.33 -8.74 -22.17
N GLN A 98 -4.55 -9.14 -21.17
CA GLN A 98 -4.39 -10.55 -20.79
C GLN A 98 -5.68 -11.13 -20.21
N ARG A 99 -6.36 -10.39 -19.35
CA ARG A 99 -7.69 -10.76 -18.82
C ARG A 99 -8.67 -11.06 -19.94
N GLU A 100 -8.76 -10.19 -20.96
CA GLU A 100 -9.67 -10.42 -22.10
C GLU A 100 -9.34 -11.72 -22.84
N GLN A 101 -8.05 -12.06 -22.98
CA GLN A 101 -7.63 -13.32 -23.59
C GLN A 101 -8.02 -14.54 -22.73
N LEU A 102 -7.88 -14.44 -21.42
CA LEU A 102 -8.34 -15.47 -20.48
C LEU A 102 -9.85 -15.64 -20.57
N GLU A 103 -10.64 -14.56 -20.57
CA GLU A 103 -12.11 -14.65 -20.69
C GLU A 103 -12.56 -15.27 -22.02
N ARG A 104 -11.86 -14.97 -23.12
CA ARG A 104 -12.11 -15.64 -24.41
C ARG A 104 -11.76 -17.12 -24.34
N THR A 105 -10.70 -17.48 -23.63
CA THR A 105 -10.29 -18.89 -23.45
C THR A 105 -11.30 -19.65 -22.61
N ASP A 106 -11.78 -19.06 -21.51
CA ASP A 106 -12.82 -19.63 -20.65
C ASP A 106 -14.10 -19.92 -21.43
N LYS A 107 -14.59 -18.96 -22.23
CA LYS A 107 -15.76 -19.14 -23.11
C LYS A 107 -15.54 -20.26 -24.13
N ARG A 108 -14.37 -20.32 -24.77
CA ARG A 108 -14.04 -21.39 -25.72
C ARG A 108 -14.03 -22.76 -25.06
N LEU A 109 -13.56 -22.86 -23.83
CA LEU A 109 -13.60 -24.12 -23.08
C LEU A 109 -15.01 -24.53 -22.69
N ASP A 110 -15.90 -23.58 -22.39
CA ASP A 110 -17.32 -23.87 -22.20
C ASP A 110 -17.97 -24.40 -23.49
N ASP A 111 -17.69 -23.77 -24.63
CA ASP A 111 -18.16 -24.23 -25.95
C ASP A 111 -17.65 -25.64 -26.27
N ILE A 112 -16.37 -25.90 -26.00
CA ILE A 112 -15.76 -27.23 -26.18
C ILE A 112 -16.46 -28.24 -25.27
N ASN A 113 -16.63 -27.95 -23.99
CA ASN A 113 -17.29 -28.86 -23.06
C ASN A 113 -18.75 -29.14 -23.46
N SER A 114 -19.49 -28.13 -23.92
CA SER A 114 -20.85 -28.27 -24.44
C SER A 114 -20.88 -29.15 -25.70
N THR A 115 -20.00 -28.86 -26.65
CA THR A 115 -19.85 -29.63 -27.90
C THR A 115 -19.48 -31.07 -27.62
N LEU A 116 -18.57 -31.32 -26.68
CA LEU A 116 -18.21 -32.66 -26.24
C LEU A 116 -19.43 -33.38 -25.64
N ARG A 117 -20.25 -32.75 -24.80
CA ARG A 117 -21.49 -33.39 -24.29
C ARG A 117 -22.43 -33.81 -25.43
N PHE A 118 -22.63 -32.94 -26.41
CA PHE A 118 -23.44 -33.25 -27.58
C PHE A 118 -22.83 -34.39 -28.41
N SER A 119 -21.52 -34.34 -28.67
CA SER A 119 -20.74 -35.39 -29.34
C SER A 119 -20.91 -36.74 -28.64
N GLN A 120 -20.85 -36.79 -27.30
CA GLN A 120 -21.07 -38.01 -26.54
C GLN A 120 -22.45 -38.62 -26.78
N LYS A 121 -23.50 -37.79 -26.82
CA LYS A 121 -24.86 -38.23 -27.14
C LYS A 121 -24.95 -38.82 -28.56
N HIS A 122 -24.24 -38.22 -29.53
CA HIS A 122 -24.17 -38.73 -30.90
C HIS A 122 -23.44 -40.06 -30.98
N ILE A 123 -22.28 -40.17 -30.33
CA ILE A 123 -21.50 -41.42 -30.25
C ILE A 123 -22.33 -42.53 -29.60
N GLN A 124 -23.09 -42.23 -28.54
CA GLN A 124 -24.00 -43.19 -27.91
C GLN A 124 -25.15 -43.59 -28.84
N GLY A 125 -25.73 -42.64 -29.59
CA GLY A 125 -26.73 -42.92 -30.61
C GLY A 125 -26.20 -43.86 -31.70
N ILE A 126 -24.99 -43.61 -32.19
CA ILE A 126 -24.29 -44.45 -33.17
C ILE A 126 -24.05 -45.86 -32.61
N LYS A 127 -23.51 -45.97 -31.38
CA LYS A 127 -23.36 -47.27 -30.68
C LYS A 127 -24.69 -48.04 -30.62
N SER A 128 -25.80 -47.34 -30.33
CA SER A 128 -27.13 -47.96 -30.24
C SER A 128 -27.66 -48.46 -31.58
N VAL A 129 -27.52 -47.70 -32.67
CA VAL A 129 -28.03 -48.13 -33.99
C VAL A 129 -27.22 -49.29 -34.56
N PHE A 130 -25.89 -49.29 -34.39
CA PHE A 130 -25.05 -50.41 -34.80
C PHE A 130 -25.29 -51.66 -33.93
N GLY A 131 -25.56 -51.49 -32.64
CA GLY A 131 -25.95 -52.59 -31.75
C GLY A 131 -27.31 -53.19 -32.08
N GLY A 132 -28.30 -52.35 -32.37
CA GLY A 132 -29.65 -52.78 -32.77
C GLY A 132 -29.65 -53.50 -34.12
N LEU A 133 -28.91 -52.99 -35.11
CA LEU A 133 -28.73 -53.65 -36.41
C LEU A 133 -27.99 -54.99 -36.26
N LYS A 134 -26.96 -55.07 -35.41
CA LYS A 134 -26.29 -56.35 -35.13
C LYS A 134 -27.24 -57.34 -34.46
N ASN A 135 -28.05 -56.93 -33.48
CA ASN A 135 -28.99 -57.81 -32.79
C ASN A 135 -30.13 -58.27 -33.72
N TYR A 136 -30.62 -57.40 -34.60
CA TYR A 136 -31.59 -57.75 -35.65
C TYR A 136 -31.00 -58.67 -36.72
N PHE A 137 -29.72 -58.48 -37.08
CA PHE A 137 -29.07 -59.31 -38.09
C PHE A 137 -28.50 -60.62 -37.51
N SER A 138 -28.27 -60.71 -36.20
CA SER A 138 -27.77 -61.89 -35.51
C SER A 138 -28.81 -62.67 -34.71
N GLY A 139 -30.09 -62.31 -34.81
CA GLY A 139 -31.14 -62.77 -33.89
C GLY A 139 -32.31 -63.47 -34.55
N SER A 140 -32.09 -64.67 -35.12
CA SER A 140 -33.14 -65.69 -35.19
C SER A 140 -33.17 -66.50 -33.89
N LYS A 141 -33.81 -65.98 -32.83
CA LYS A 141 -34.44 -66.80 -31.76
C LYS A 141 -35.28 -65.97 -30.78
N SER A 142 -36.60 -66.23 -30.81
CA SER A 142 -37.64 -66.17 -29.75
C SER A 142 -37.75 -64.91 -28.85
N MET A 143 -38.86 -64.14 -28.91
CA MET A 143 -40.09 -64.29 -28.10
C MET A 143 -39.91 -63.64 -26.69
N ASP A 144 -40.73 -62.76 -26.11
CA ASP A 144 -42.19 -62.53 -26.11
C ASP A 144 -42.52 -61.05 -25.76
N LEU A 145 -43.75 -60.63 -26.09
CA LEU A 145 -44.35 -59.31 -25.79
C LEU A 145 -44.92 -59.24 -24.36
N ILE A 146 -44.82 -58.06 -23.71
CA ILE A 146 -45.88 -57.48 -22.83
C ILE A 146 -45.84 -55.93 -22.89
N PRO A 147 -46.98 -55.24 -23.11
CA PRO A 147 -47.13 -53.78 -22.99
C PRO A 147 -47.82 -53.36 -21.67
N GLY A 148 -47.48 -52.21 -21.09
CA GLY A 148 -48.16 -51.68 -19.89
C GLY A 148 -47.98 -50.17 -19.64
N SER A 149 -49.07 -49.42 -19.88
CA SER A 149 -49.64 -48.20 -19.23
C SER A 149 -48.73 -47.03 -18.78
N SER A 150 -48.88 -45.82 -19.34
CA SER A 150 -49.83 -44.71 -18.98
C SER A 150 -49.57 -44.12 -17.57
N ALA A 151 -48.99 -42.93 -17.42
CA ALA A 151 -49.58 -41.57 -17.53
C ALA A 151 -50.61 -41.21 -16.43
N THR A 152 -50.32 -40.16 -15.65
CA THR A 152 -51.20 -39.07 -15.10
C THR A 152 -51.02 -38.68 -13.61
N GLY A 153 -51.13 -37.37 -13.34
CA GLY A 153 -51.34 -36.71 -12.03
C GLY A 153 -50.13 -35.91 -11.54
N VAL A 154 -49.93 -34.60 -11.82
CA VAL A 154 -50.70 -33.38 -11.47
C VAL A 154 -51.07 -33.28 -9.98
N LYS A 155 -50.39 -32.37 -9.25
CA LYS A 155 -50.94 -31.28 -8.43
C LYS A 155 -49.83 -30.53 -7.66
N THR A 156 -49.64 -29.25 -7.99
CA THR A 156 -49.25 -28.15 -7.07
C THR A 156 -50.53 -27.60 -6.41
N PRO A 157 -50.56 -26.53 -5.58
CA PRO A 157 -49.49 -25.71 -4.97
C PRO A 157 -49.70 -25.51 -3.43
N GLU A 158 -48.81 -24.79 -2.73
CA GLU A 158 -49.17 -23.75 -1.74
C GLU A 158 -47.94 -23.14 -1.04
N SER A 159 -47.88 -21.80 -1.04
CA SER A 159 -47.09 -20.94 -0.15
C SER A 159 -48.09 -20.14 0.69
N PRO A 160 -47.74 -19.67 1.91
CA PRO A 160 -47.61 -18.22 2.09
C PRO A 160 -46.59 -17.72 3.15
N VAL A 161 -45.70 -16.84 2.68
CA VAL A 161 -45.24 -15.50 3.13
C VAL A 161 -45.58 -14.93 4.56
N SER A 162 -44.52 -14.35 5.18
CA SER A 162 -44.41 -13.17 6.11
C SER A 162 -44.64 -13.31 7.63
N PRO A 163 -44.16 -12.37 8.52
CA PRO A 163 -43.61 -11.02 8.27
C PRO A 163 -42.32 -10.57 9.02
N ILE A 164 -41.76 -9.50 8.47
CA ILE A 164 -40.69 -8.61 8.96
C ILE A 164 -41.20 -7.69 10.07
N SER A 165 -40.38 -7.43 11.10
CA SER A 165 -40.63 -6.42 12.15
C SER A 165 -39.85 -5.13 11.88
N PRO A 166 -40.43 -3.93 12.06
CA PRO A 166 -39.73 -2.64 11.97
C PRO A 166 -39.32 -2.10 13.34
N ILE A 167 -38.12 -1.50 13.45
CA ILE A 167 -37.72 -0.69 14.60
C ILE A 167 -37.26 0.70 14.09
N SER A 168 -37.79 1.71 14.76
CA SER A 168 -37.77 3.15 14.49
C SER A 168 -36.40 3.85 14.71
N PRO A 169 -36.24 5.10 14.21
CA PRO A 169 -35.00 5.89 14.32
C PRO A 169 -34.89 6.69 15.63
N ILE A 170 -33.66 6.87 16.14
CA ILE A 170 -33.33 7.71 17.29
C ILE A 170 -32.44 8.89 16.84
N SER A 171 -32.81 10.09 17.28
CA SER A 171 -32.18 11.39 17.01
C SER A 171 -30.82 11.59 17.72
N PRO A 172 -29.94 12.49 17.24
CA PRO A 172 -28.65 12.78 17.87
C PRO A 172 -28.74 13.85 18.98
N THR A 173 -28.15 13.56 20.14
CA THR A 173 -28.00 14.48 21.28
C THR A 173 -26.65 15.22 21.23
N SER A 174 -26.71 16.51 21.57
CA SER A 174 -25.67 17.54 21.51
C SER A 174 -24.50 17.33 22.49
N ASN A 175 -23.26 17.56 22.03
CA ASN A 175 -22.06 17.67 22.85
C ASN A 175 -21.31 18.96 22.50
N ASN A 176 -21.52 20.04 23.25
CA ASN A 176 -20.81 21.31 23.06
C ASN A 176 -20.38 21.90 24.41
N SER A 177 -19.43 21.25 25.09
CA SER A 177 -18.96 21.67 26.43
C SER A 177 -17.42 21.57 26.62
N LEU A 178 -16.66 21.21 25.58
CA LEU A 178 -15.20 21.06 25.68
C LEU A 178 -14.43 22.18 24.97
N VAL A 179 -15.05 22.88 24.02
CA VAL A 179 -14.40 23.91 23.21
C VAL A 179 -14.20 25.22 23.98
N ASP A 180 -15.15 25.57 24.87
CA ASP A 180 -15.07 26.80 25.67
C ASP A 180 -14.04 26.74 26.81
N LYS A 181 -13.62 25.53 27.22
CA LYS A 181 -12.60 25.33 28.26
C LYS A 181 -11.16 25.40 27.74
N LEU A 182 -10.93 25.33 26.43
CA LEU A 182 -9.59 25.40 25.83
C LEU A 182 -9.21 26.84 25.42
N ASN A 183 -10.18 27.68 25.09
CA ASN A 183 -9.93 29.07 24.69
C ASN A 183 -9.48 29.98 25.85
N THR A 184 -9.90 29.67 27.09
CA THR A 184 -9.54 30.46 28.29
C THR A 184 -8.11 30.20 28.80
N SER A 185 -7.48 29.07 28.43
CA SER A 185 -6.08 28.77 28.76
C SER A 185 -5.06 29.40 27.80
N ALA A 186 -5.45 29.71 26.56
CA ALA A 186 -4.54 30.25 25.54
C ALA A 186 -4.24 31.75 25.72
N GLU A 187 -5.19 32.53 26.26
CA GLU A 187 -5.04 33.97 26.52
C GLU A 187 -4.06 34.28 27.67
N ASN A 188 -3.98 33.41 28.69
CA ASN A 188 -3.16 33.64 29.88
C ASN A 188 -1.64 33.40 29.65
N ILE A 189 -1.26 32.68 28.60
CA ILE A 189 0.16 32.43 28.28
C ILE A 189 0.78 33.64 27.55
N ARG A 190 -0.02 34.41 26.80
CA ARG A 190 0.48 35.55 26.01
C ARG A 190 0.85 36.79 26.84
N ARG A 191 0.26 36.96 28.03
CA ARG A 191 0.55 38.12 28.90
C ARG A 191 1.81 37.98 29.75
N ASN A 192 2.41 36.79 29.83
CA ASN A 192 3.57 36.54 30.68
C ASN A 192 4.91 36.82 29.98
N SER A 193 4.88 37.18 28.69
CA SER A 193 6.08 37.38 27.85
C SER A 193 6.65 38.81 27.90
N GLU A 194 6.06 39.73 28.66
CA GLU A 194 6.49 41.14 28.72
C GLU A 194 7.17 41.54 30.05
N HIS A 195 7.83 40.60 30.74
CA HIS A 195 8.56 40.92 31.97
C HIS A 195 9.88 41.65 31.66
N PRO A 196 10.23 42.76 32.36
CA PRO A 196 11.42 43.58 32.09
C PRO A 196 12.76 42.81 32.18
N SER A 197 12.76 41.63 32.79
CA SER A 197 13.90 40.71 32.85
C SER A 197 14.36 40.17 31.49
N PHE A 198 13.48 40.09 30.48
CA PHE A 198 13.86 39.62 29.14
C PHE A 198 14.55 40.70 28.30
N ARG A 199 14.27 41.97 28.58
CA ARG A 199 14.86 43.12 27.86
C ARG A 199 16.35 43.31 28.21
N ILE A 200 16.72 43.07 29.47
CA ILE A 200 18.11 43.22 29.96
C ILE A 200 19.03 42.09 29.47
N ARG A 201 18.50 40.89 29.18
CA ARG A 201 19.27 39.74 28.71
C ARG A 201 19.61 39.81 27.21
N GLY A 202 19.22 40.86 26.49
CA GLY A 202 19.45 40.97 25.05
C GLY A 202 18.66 39.95 24.23
N LEU A 203 17.50 39.51 24.75
CA LEU A 203 16.54 38.63 24.07
C LEU A 203 15.35 39.42 23.50
N SER A 204 15.44 40.76 23.44
CA SER A 204 14.56 41.54 22.59
C SER A 204 14.99 41.30 21.15
N GLU A 205 14.06 40.82 20.32
CA GLU A 205 14.14 40.73 18.87
C GLU A 205 14.49 42.10 18.24
N GLU A 206 15.74 42.53 18.35
CA GLU A 206 16.38 43.20 17.23
C GLU A 206 16.88 42.06 16.35
N GLU A 207 15.98 41.57 15.49
CA GLU A 207 16.35 40.78 14.32
C GLU A 207 17.37 41.60 13.52
N GLN A 208 18.65 41.41 13.84
CA GLN A 208 19.71 41.57 12.86
C GLN A 208 19.36 40.60 11.74
N LYS A 209 18.73 41.18 10.72
CA LYS A 209 18.38 40.61 9.43
C LYS A 209 19.65 40.18 8.72
N TYR A 210 20.27 39.11 9.20
CA TYR A 210 21.10 38.27 8.36
C TYR A 210 20.16 37.69 7.30
N ASP A 211 20.47 37.89 6.04
CA ASP A 211 19.62 37.47 4.92
C ASP A 211 19.40 35.95 4.92
N ILE A 212 18.33 35.48 5.57
CA ILE A 212 17.81 34.09 5.48
C ILE A 212 16.98 33.91 4.18
N ALA A 213 17.12 34.81 3.21
CA ALA A 213 16.41 34.73 1.93
C ALA A 213 16.75 33.47 1.10
N PRO A 214 18.03 33.02 0.94
CA PRO A 214 18.33 31.88 0.09
C PRO A 214 17.86 30.54 0.69
N ALA A 215 17.95 30.36 2.01
CA ALA A 215 17.52 29.13 2.68
C ALA A 215 16.00 28.90 2.61
N LYS A 216 15.20 29.99 2.67
CA LYS A 216 13.74 29.91 2.52
C LYS A 216 13.33 29.44 1.12
N ASN A 217 14.04 29.90 0.08
CA ASN A 217 13.77 29.49 -1.29
C ASN A 217 14.09 28.00 -1.51
N ILE A 218 15.20 27.53 -0.93
CA ILE A 218 15.62 26.12 -1.00
C ILE A 218 14.63 25.21 -0.26
N ALA A 219 14.21 25.61 0.93
CA ALA A 219 13.21 24.88 1.70
C ALA A 219 11.89 24.78 0.95
N ALA A 220 11.41 25.89 0.34
CA ALA A 220 10.18 25.90 -0.45
C ALA A 220 10.26 25.00 -1.70
N VAL A 221 11.41 25.00 -2.40
CA VAL A 221 11.63 24.09 -3.54
C VAL A 221 11.63 22.64 -3.09
N LEU A 222 12.31 22.32 -1.98
CA LEU A 222 12.33 20.97 -1.45
C LEU A 222 10.93 20.51 -1.02
N GLU A 223 10.16 21.35 -0.33
CA GLU A 223 8.78 21.06 0.07
C GLU A 223 7.89 20.78 -1.14
N LYS A 224 7.98 21.61 -2.19
CA LYS A 224 7.26 21.38 -3.45
C LYS A 224 7.64 20.03 -4.08
N ASN A 225 8.93 19.71 -4.12
CA ASN A 225 9.38 18.44 -4.68
C ASN A 225 8.89 17.25 -3.85
N LEU A 226 8.90 17.36 -2.52
CA LEU A 226 8.38 16.32 -1.63
C LEU A 226 6.86 16.12 -1.78
N ASP A 227 6.09 17.19 -1.99
CA ASP A 227 4.66 17.11 -2.27
C ASP A 227 4.39 16.40 -3.62
N GLU A 228 5.17 16.73 -4.66
CA GLU A 228 5.08 16.05 -5.95
C GLU A 228 5.43 14.56 -5.84
N MET A 229 6.49 14.23 -5.08
CA MET A 229 6.85 12.84 -4.79
C MET A 229 5.73 12.12 -4.05
N SER A 230 5.15 12.75 -3.03
CA SER A 230 4.03 12.21 -2.26
C SER A 230 2.82 11.90 -3.14
N GLY A 231 2.44 12.84 -4.01
CA GLY A 231 1.37 12.65 -4.98
C GLY A 231 1.65 11.52 -5.96
N SER A 232 2.89 11.42 -6.45
CA SER A 232 3.30 10.34 -7.37
C SER A 232 3.29 8.97 -6.69
N ILE A 233 3.75 8.90 -5.44
CA ILE A 233 3.68 7.66 -4.64
C ILE A 233 2.22 7.27 -4.36
N ALA A 234 1.33 8.23 -4.13
CA ALA A 234 -0.10 7.95 -3.95
C ALA A 234 -0.73 7.36 -5.22
N ARG A 235 -0.39 7.89 -6.41
CA ARG A 235 -0.84 7.33 -7.70
C ARG A 235 -0.26 5.94 -7.93
N LEU A 236 1.04 5.75 -7.69
CA LEU A 236 1.70 4.44 -7.77
C LEU A 236 1.08 3.41 -6.81
N LYS A 237 0.69 3.83 -5.60
CA LYS A 237 -0.03 2.97 -4.67
C LYS A 237 -1.40 2.57 -5.22
N GLY A 238 -2.14 3.52 -5.81
CA GLY A 238 -3.41 3.23 -6.48
C GLY A 238 -3.25 2.21 -7.60
N LEU A 239 -2.24 2.41 -8.47
CA LEU A 239 -1.89 1.46 -9.52
C LEU A 239 -1.52 0.09 -8.94
N ALA A 240 -0.65 0.04 -7.92
CA ALA A 240 -0.22 -1.23 -7.32
C ALA A 240 -1.39 -2.03 -6.72
N ILE A 241 -2.34 -1.36 -6.07
CA ILE A 241 -3.55 -2.01 -5.55
C ILE A 241 -4.40 -2.55 -6.71
N GLY A 242 -4.65 -1.73 -7.74
CA GLY A 242 -5.43 -2.16 -8.91
C GLY A 242 -4.78 -3.30 -9.68
N LEU A 243 -3.45 -3.28 -9.84
CA LEU A 243 -2.68 -4.38 -10.43
C LEU A 243 -2.79 -5.66 -9.59
N SER A 244 -2.71 -5.55 -8.27
CA SER A 244 -2.86 -6.71 -7.38
C SER A 244 -4.25 -7.33 -7.46
N GLU A 245 -5.30 -6.51 -7.40
CA GLU A 245 -6.68 -6.98 -7.52
C GLU A 245 -6.92 -7.63 -8.90
N GLU A 246 -6.41 -7.03 -9.97
CA GLU A 246 -6.52 -7.59 -11.31
C GLU A 246 -5.79 -8.95 -11.43
N ILE A 247 -4.59 -9.08 -10.85
CA ILE A 247 -3.86 -10.36 -10.77
C ILE A 247 -4.68 -11.41 -10.01
N ASP A 248 -5.25 -11.05 -8.85
CA ASP A 248 -6.06 -11.98 -8.06
C ASP A 248 -7.28 -12.46 -8.87
N THR A 249 -7.97 -11.55 -9.58
CA THR A 249 -9.11 -11.95 -10.44
C THR A 249 -8.69 -12.82 -11.63
N GLN A 250 -7.51 -12.58 -12.21
CA GLN A 250 -6.98 -13.43 -13.27
C GLN A 250 -6.57 -14.80 -12.77
N ASN A 251 -6.03 -14.91 -11.54
CA ASN A 251 -5.72 -16.21 -10.92
C ASN A 251 -6.98 -17.06 -10.75
N ASP A 252 -8.07 -16.49 -10.23
CA ASP A 252 -9.36 -17.18 -10.11
C ASP A 252 -9.89 -17.66 -11.48
N LEU A 253 -9.72 -16.84 -12.52
CA LEU A 253 -10.11 -17.18 -13.88
C LEU A 253 -9.25 -18.30 -14.46
N ILE A 254 -7.94 -18.31 -14.19
CA ILE A 254 -7.01 -19.37 -14.61
C ILE A 254 -7.39 -20.70 -13.95
N ASP A 255 -7.79 -20.70 -12.68
CA ASP A 255 -8.24 -21.92 -11.99
C ASP A 255 -9.51 -22.49 -12.66
N SER A 256 -10.50 -21.64 -12.97
CA SER A 256 -11.70 -22.06 -13.73
C SER A 256 -11.35 -22.62 -15.11
N ILE A 257 -10.45 -21.94 -15.85
CA ILE A 257 -9.97 -22.39 -17.15
C ILE A 257 -9.29 -23.75 -17.04
N THR A 258 -8.47 -23.94 -16.01
CA THR A 258 -7.75 -25.20 -15.76
C THR A 258 -8.72 -26.35 -15.52
N ASP A 259 -9.70 -26.18 -14.64
CA ASP A 259 -10.74 -27.17 -14.36
C ASP A 259 -11.55 -27.54 -15.61
N LYS A 260 -11.96 -26.53 -16.39
CA LYS A 260 -12.71 -26.73 -17.64
C LYS A 260 -11.86 -27.42 -18.70
N ALA A 261 -10.56 -27.10 -18.79
CA ALA A 261 -9.63 -27.71 -19.71
C ALA A 261 -9.37 -29.18 -19.38
N GLU A 262 -9.15 -29.51 -18.10
CA GLU A 262 -8.96 -30.90 -17.67
C GLU A 262 -10.21 -31.75 -17.97
N LYS A 263 -11.40 -31.22 -17.66
CA LYS A 263 -12.66 -31.90 -17.97
C LYS A 263 -12.86 -32.13 -19.47
N ALA A 264 -12.52 -31.14 -20.28
CA ALA A 264 -12.57 -31.24 -21.73
C ALA A 264 -11.61 -32.32 -22.22
N ASP A 265 -10.36 -32.34 -21.75
CA ASP A 265 -9.36 -33.33 -22.13
C ASP A 265 -9.80 -34.76 -21.78
N ILE A 266 -10.22 -35.01 -20.53
CA ILE A 266 -10.70 -36.34 -20.09
C ILE A 266 -11.88 -36.81 -20.97
N THR A 267 -12.81 -35.90 -21.27
CA THR A 267 -14.00 -36.22 -22.07
C THR A 267 -13.61 -36.52 -23.52
N LEU A 268 -12.72 -35.73 -24.10
CA LEU A 268 -12.22 -35.88 -25.47
C LEU A 268 -11.45 -37.20 -25.61
N GLN A 269 -10.56 -37.55 -24.67
CA GLN A 269 -9.86 -38.83 -24.66
C GLN A 269 -10.82 -40.03 -24.63
N ARG A 270 -11.85 -39.98 -23.78
CA ARG A 270 -12.88 -41.02 -23.71
C ARG A 270 -13.65 -41.15 -25.03
N GLN A 271 -14.05 -40.03 -25.63
CA GLN A 271 -14.76 -40.03 -26.92
C GLN A 271 -13.88 -40.52 -28.06
N ASN A 272 -12.61 -40.14 -28.10
CA ASN A 272 -11.66 -40.61 -29.10
C ASN A 272 -11.48 -42.14 -29.02
N LYS A 273 -11.39 -42.70 -27.81
CA LYS A 273 -11.37 -44.15 -27.60
C LYS A 273 -12.64 -44.83 -28.11
N ASP A 274 -13.80 -44.25 -27.83
CA ASP A 274 -15.10 -44.76 -28.28
C ASP A 274 -15.25 -44.73 -29.80
N ILE A 275 -14.87 -43.62 -30.46
CA ILE A 275 -14.89 -43.49 -31.91
C ILE A 275 -13.92 -44.50 -32.54
N ARG A 276 -12.70 -44.64 -32.01
CA ARG A 276 -11.75 -45.65 -32.51
C ARG A 276 -12.29 -47.07 -32.40
N HIS A 277 -13.06 -47.38 -31.35
CA HIS A 277 -13.70 -48.68 -31.21
C HIS A 277 -14.82 -48.89 -32.24
N LEU A 278 -15.61 -47.85 -32.53
CA LEU A 278 -16.63 -47.88 -33.58
C LEU A 278 -16.04 -48.09 -34.98
N LEU A 279 -14.87 -47.49 -35.26
CA LEU A 279 -14.20 -47.57 -36.57
C LEU A 279 -13.36 -48.84 -36.77
N LYS A 280 -13.04 -49.60 -35.72
CA LYS A 280 -12.15 -50.78 -35.79
C LYS A 280 -12.84 -52.07 -36.29
N LYS A 281 -13.88 -51.97 -37.13
CA LYS A 281 -14.53 -53.10 -37.77
C LYS A 281 -14.57 -52.95 -39.28
#